data_AF-A0A8C0FQY8-F1
#
_entry.id   AF-A0A8C0FQY8-F1
#
_cell.length_a   1.000
_cell.length_b   1.000
_cell.length_c   1.000
_cell.angle_alpha   90.00
_cell.angle_beta   90.00
_cell.angle_gamma   90.00
#
_symmetry.space_group_name_H-M   'P 1'
#
loop_
_entity.id
_entity.type
_entity.pdbx_description
1 polymer ?
#
loop_
_entity_poly.entity_id
_entity_poly.type
_entity_poly.pdbx_seq_one_letter_code
_entity_poly.pdbx_strand_id
1 'polypeptide(L)'
;RSNHPLGVTTDLGIDENTGIIKTARVLDRETRDHYSFIAVTPEGITVEVNIQVNDINDHAPAFPKQHSTFQIPEHTPIENLKPGSSILQVFASDADEGDNGDVVYEINRRQSDPDQYFTIDSRTGVTTAFVTIHVRDYNDNQPTMTIIFLSEDGSPQISEGAQPGQYVARISVSDPDYGEYSNVNVTLEGGDGKFALTTKDNIIYLICVDQLLDREERDSYDLRVTATDSGTPPLRAESAFVLQVMDINDNPPLFDQQEYKQSIPEVVYPGSFVLQVTARDKDQGPNGEVRYSIVHGRDTHSSWFAIDPATGIITTAAPLDYEKDPQPQLTVLATDRGSPALSSSAVVHVALQDVNDNEPVFRSNFYNVSLKENIPVGTCFLQVGTTVGSWHGPGCERLGRGDLPLQALWCSCQGSGGEQLQQKRYSRDPHSQCGLETGQSTITPFLHASTG
;
A
#
# COMPACT_ATOMS: atom_id res chain seq x y z
N ARG A 1 -40.63 -101.41 33.89
CA ARG A 1 -39.76 -100.47 33.17
C ARG A 1 -40.67 -99.50 32.43
N SER A 2 -41.13 -98.49 33.15
CA SER A 2 -42.00 -97.42 32.65
C SER A 2 -41.17 -96.45 31.82
N ASN A 3 -41.61 -96.20 30.58
CA ASN A 3 -41.16 -95.05 29.81
C ASN A 3 -41.64 -93.80 30.54
N HIS A 4 -40.78 -93.21 31.37
CA HIS A 4 -41.03 -91.89 31.91
C HIS A 4 -40.83 -90.87 30.78
N PRO A 5 -41.78 -89.97 30.54
CA PRO A 5 -41.54 -88.85 29.64
C PRO A 5 -40.33 -88.06 30.15
N LEU A 6 -39.39 -87.77 29.25
CA LEU A 6 -38.14 -87.06 29.54
C LEU A 6 -38.45 -85.75 30.30
N GLY A 7 -38.00 -85.66 31.55
CA GLY A 7 -38.06 -84.46 32.41
C GLY A 7 -38.68 -84.69 33.79
N VAL A 8 -39.62 -85.62 33.93
CA VAL A 8 -40.28 -85.86 35.24
C VAL A 8 -39.30 -86.41 36.27
N THR A 9 -38.24 -87.11 35.84
CA THR A 9 -37.24 -87.70 36.76
C THR A 9 -36.07 -86.77 37.05
N THR A 10 -35.94 -85.64 36.35
CA THR A 10 -34.84 -84.68 36.55
C THR A 10 -35.27 -83.50 37.39
N ASP A 11 -36.50 -83.01 37.19
CA ASP A 11 -36.98 -81.77 37.78
C ASP A 11 -37.98 -82.01 38.92
N LEU A 12 -38.67 -83.15 38.88
CA LEU A 12 -39.65 -83.59 39.86
C LEU A 12 -39.26 -84.95 40.45
N GLY A 13 -39.78 -85.25 41.64
CA GLY A 13 -39.60 -86.52 42.33
C GLY A 13 -40.92 -86.93 42.95
N ILE A 14 -41.29 -88.20 42.80
CA ILE A 14 -42.51 -88.75 43.40
C ILE A 14 -42.06 -89.68 44.52
N ASP A 15 -42.53 -89.42 45.74
CA ASP A 15 -42.32 -90.32 46.87
C ASP A 15 -43.22 -91.55 46.70
N GLU A 16 -42.60 -92.69 46.35
CA GLU A 16 -43.32 -93.93 45.98
C GLU A 16 -44.18 -94.51 47.12
N ASN A 17 -43.89 -94.15 48.38
CA ASN A 17 -44.62 -94.65 49.55
C ASN A 17 -45.81 -93.75 49.93
N THR A 18 -45.76 -92.46 49.59
CA THR A 18 -46.77 -91.47 50.02
C THR A 18 -47.53 -90.82 48.87
N GLY A 19 -47.04 -90.94 47.64
CA GLY A 19 -47.62 -90.31 46.45
C GLY A 19 -47.35 -88.80 46.36
N ILE A 20 -46.57 -88.21 47.27
CA ILE A 20 -46.27 -86.78 47.28
C ILE A 20 -45.27 -86.45 46.18
N ILE A 21 -45.62 -85.46 45.35
CA ILE A 21 -44.72 -84.88 44.34
C ILE A 21 -43.89 -83.79 45.03
N LYS A 22 -42.57 -83.87 44.91
CA LYS A 22 -41.60 -82.87 45.39
C LYS A 22 -40.77 -82.40 44.22
N THR A 23 -40.33 -81.16 44.26
CA THR A 23 -39.36 -80.64 43.28
C THR A 23 -37.98 -81.22 43.59
N ALA A 24 -37.31 -81.79 42.58
CA ALA A 24 -35.95 -82.33 42.72
C ALA A 24 -34.87 -81.24 42.55
N ARG A 25 -35.24 -80.10 41.96
CA ARG A 25 -34.45 -78.87 41.80
C ARG A 25 -35.37 -77.65 41.79
N VAL A 26 -34.79 -76.46 41.79
CA VAL A 26 -35.55 -75.22 41.56
C VAL A 26 -36.14 -75.29 40.16
N LEU A 27 -37.45 -75.05 40.04
CA LEU A 27 -38.14 -74.98 38.76
C LEU A 27 -37.90 -73.61 38.15
N ASP A 28 -37.72 -73.60 36.84
CA ASP A 28 -37.48 -72.41 36.02
C ASP A 28 -38.50 -72.47 34.88
N ARG A 29 -39.40 -71.48 34.84
CA ARG A 29 -40.52 -71.45 33.89
C ARG A 29 -40.01 -71.16 32.48
N GLU A 30 -39.02 -70.29 32.33
CA GLU A 30 -38.39 -69.89 31.06
C GLU A 30 -37.71 -71.08 30.40
N THR A 31 -37.23 -72.04 31.20
CA THR A 31 -36.75 -73.34 30.71
C THR A 31 -37.90 -74.31 30.40
N ARG A 32 -38.92 -74.41 31.27
CA ARG A 32 -40.09 -75.28 31.09
C ARG A 32 -41.29 -74.83 31.89
N ASP A 33 -42.34 -74.42 31.19
CA ASP A 33 -43.56 -73.82 31.73
C ASP A 33 -44.62 -74.83 32.20
N HIS A 34 -44.58 -76.08 31.72
CA HIS A 34 -45.54 -77.11 32.13
C HIS A 34 -44.93 -78.53 32.18
N TYR A 35 -45.54 -79.34 33.04
CA TYR A 35 -45.28 -80.77 33.15
C TYR A 35 -46.59 -81.54 33.00
N SER A 36 -46.61 -82.52 32.10
CA SER A 36 -47.72 -83.45 31.93
C SER A 36 -47.19 -84.87 32.00
N PHE A 37 -47.73 -85.67 32.91
CA PHE A 37 -47.33 -87.06 33.05
C PHE A 37 -48.43 -87.92 33.68
N ILE A 38 -48.31 -89.24 33.50
CA ILE A 38 -49.25 -90.20 34.06
C ILE A 38 -48.61 -90.84 35.30
N ALA A 39 -49.23 -90.66 36.46
CA ALA A 39 -48.89 -91.39 37.67
C ALA A 39 -49.65 -92.73 37.71
N VAL A 40 -48.98 -93.81 38.10
CA VAL A 40 -49.53 -95.17 38.06
C VAL A 40 -49.37 -95.83 39.44
N THR A 41 -50.43 -96.43 39.99
CA THR A 41 -50.35 -97.21 41.23
C THR A 41 -49.73 -98.58 40.99
N PRO A 42 -49.23 -99.29 42.03
CA PRO A 42 -48.74 -100.66 41.89
C PRO A 42 -49.76 -101.64 41.28
N GLU A 43 -51.06 -101.39 41.49
CA GLU A 43 -52.19 -102.16 40.95
C GLU A 43 -52.57 -101.77 39.50
N GLY A 44 -51.86 -100.80 38.90
CA GLY A 44 -52.03 -100.40 37.50
C GLY A 44 -53.08 -99.31 37.24
N ILE A 45 -53.59 -98.64 38.28
CA ILE A 45 -54.53 -97.53 38.12
C ILE A 45 -53.74 -96.27 37.77
N THR A 46 -54.20 -95.52 36.77
CA THR A 46 -53.49 -94.35 36.23
C THR A 46 -54.23 -93.04 36.47
N VAL A 47 -53.52 -91.96 36.78
CA VAL A 47 -54.04 -90.59 36.81
C VAL A 47 -53.11 -89.66 36.02
N GLU A 48 -53.69 -88.75 35.25
CA GLU A 48 -52.94 -87.71 34.56
C GLU A 48 -52.70 -86.53 35.52
N VAL A 49 -51.44 -86.12 35.64
CA VAL A 49 -51.00 -84.99 36.44
C VAL A 49 -50.49 -83.91 35.51
N ASN A 50 -51.13 -82.75 35.57
CA ASN A 50 -50.73 -81.56 34.84
C ASN A 50 -50.32 -80.48 35.86
N ILE A 51 -49.07 -80.05 35.78
CA ILE A 51 -48.50 -79.00 36.63
C ILE A 51 -48.16 -77.83 35.72
N GLN A 52 -48.78 -76.69 36.00
CA GLN A 52 -48.38 -75.40 35.43
C GLN A 52 -47.36 -74.75 36.36
N VAL A 53 -46.24 -74.29 35.82
CA VAL A 53 -45.29 -73.45 36.55
C VAL A 53 -45.75 -72.01 36.40
N ASN A 54 -46.03 -71.35 37.52
CA ASN A 54 -46.38 -69.94 37.50
C ASN A 54 -45.10 -69.10 37.39
N ASP A 55 -45.20 -68.05 36.59
CA ASP A 55 -44.15 -67.06 36.39
C ASP A 55 -43.81 -66.28 37.68
N ILE A 56 -42.54 -65.94 37.83
CA ILE A 56 -42.04 -64.97 38.82
C ILE A 56 -41.18 -63.96 38.07
N ASN A 57 -41.16 -62.70 38.52
CA ASN A 57 -40.30 -61.67 37.94
C ASN A 57 -38.85 -61.90 38.36
N ASP A 58 -38.14 -62.77 37.64
CA ASP A 58 -36.74 -63.12 37.89
C ASP A 58 -35.82 -62.89 36.68
N HIS A 59 -36.38 -62.49 35.54
CA HIS A 59 -35.63 -61.90 34.45
C HIS A 59 -35.78 -60.38 34.46
N ALA A 60 -34.71 -59.71 34.03
CA ALA A 60 -34.71 -58.26 33.88
C ALA A 60 -34.71 -57.93 32.38
N PRO A 61 -35.35 -56.81 31.96
CA PRO A 61 -35.38 -56.43 30.55
C PRO A 61 -33.97 -56.25 30.00
N ALA A 62 -33.70 -56.85 28.84
CA ALA A 62 -32.39 -56.80 28.21
C ALA A 62 -32.46 -56.21 26.80
N PHE A 63 -31.54 -55.28 26.50
CA PHE A 63 -31.31 -54.82 25.14
C PHE A 63 -30.40 -55.78 24.38
N PRO A 64 -30.74 -56.19 23.14
CA PRO A 64 -29.91 -57.07 22.32
C PRO A 64 -28.61 -56.40 21.83
N LYS A 65 -28.55 -55.06 21.85
CA LYS A 65 -27.34 -54.27 21.59
C LYS A 65 -27.10 -53.31 22.75
N GLN A 66 -25.92 -53.37 23.36
CA GLN A 66 -25.53 -52.48 24.46
C GLN A 66 -25.30 -51.02 24.02
N HIS A 67 -25.03 -50.79 22.73
CA HIS A 67 -24.80 -49.46 22.16
C HIS A 67 -25.43 -49.35 20.77
N SER A 68 -26.03 -48.20 20.50
CA SER A 68 -26.50 -47.80 19.17
C SER A 68 -26.09 -46.35 18.91
N THR A 69 -25.56 -46.07 17.72
CA THR A 69 -25.11 -44.73 17.32
C THR A 69 -25.96 -44.25 16.16
N PHE A 70 -26.43 -43.00 16.25
CA PHE A 70 -27.18 -42.32 15.20
C PHE A 70 -26.58 -40.92 15.01
N GLN A 71 -26.53 -40.44 13.77
CA GLN A 71 -25.98 -39.14 13.42
C GLN A 71 -27.08 -38.28 12.82
N ILE A 72 -27.25 -37.08 13.35
CA ILE A 72 -28.22 -36.09 12.87
C ILE A 72 -27.42 -34.90 12.35
N PRO A 73 -27.55 -34.54 11.07
CA PRO A 73 -27.07 -33.27 10.54
C PRO A 73 -27.70 -32.10 11.32
N GLU A 74 -26.91 -31.11 11.71
CA GLU A 74 -27.43 -29.94 12.44
C GLU A 74 -28.42 -29.11 11.60
N HIS A 75 -28.27 -29.15 10.27
CA HIS A 75 -29.17 -28.52 9.29
C HIS A 75 -30.13 -29.50 8.64
N THR A 76 -30.56 -30.54 9.36
CA THR A 76 -31.60 -31.41 8.81
C THR A 76 -32.87 -30.58 8.55
N PRO A 77 -33.37 -30.51 7.29
CA PRO A 77 -34.51 -29.65 6.97
C PRO A 77 -35.69 -29.96 7.88
N ILE A 78 -36.37 -28.92 8.38
CA ILE A 78 -37.57 -29.02 9.23
C ILE A 78 -38.65 -29.89 8.57
N GLU A 79 -38.66 -29.99 7.23
CA GLU A 79 -39.58 -30.86 6.50
C GLU A 79 -39.34 -32.36 6.72
N ASN A 80 -38.10 -32.76 7.02
CA ASN A 80 -37.68 -34.16 7.23
C ASN A 80 -37.62 -34.57 8.71
N LEU A 81 -37.51 -33.60 9.63
CA LEU A 81 -37.50 -33.82 11.09
C LEU A 81 -38.38 -32.77 11.79
N LYS A 82 -39.70 -32.79 11.54
CA LYS A 82 -40.65 -31.99 12.33
C LYS A 82 -40.60 -32.45 13.79
N PRO A 83 -40.84 -31.58 14.78
CA PRO A 83 -41.07 -32.00 16.17
C PRO A 83 -42.06 -33.17 16.23
N GLY A 84 -41.63 -34.30 16.80
CA GLY A 84 -42.40 -35.56 16.84
C GLY A 84 -42.07 -36.58 15.75
N SER A 85 -41.09 -36.33 14.88
CA SER A 85 -40.62 -37.32 13.89
C SER A 85 -39.85 -38.46 14.57
N SER A 86 -40.16 -39.71 14.21
CA SER A 86 -39.47 -40.89 14.74
C SER A 86 -38.06 -41.01 14.14
N ILE A 87 -37.03 -40.85 14.98
CA ILE A 87 -35.61 -40.91 14.56
C ILE A 87 -34.96 -42.27 14.78
N LEU A 88 -35.46 -43.05 15.74
CA LEU A 88 -34.95 -44.38 16.09
C LEU A 88 -36.00 -45.16 16.89
N GLN A 89 -36.01 -46.49 16.76
CA GLN A 89 -36.76 -47.39 17.64
C GLN A 89 -35.79 -48.37 18.29
N VAL A 90 -35.89 -48.53 19.61
CA VAL A 90 -35.11 -49.52 20.37
C VAL A 90 -36.05 -50.61 20.85
N PHE A 91 -35.50 -51.82 20.97
CA PHE A 91 -36.24 -53.00 21.41
C PHE A 91 -35.46 -53.63 22.56
N ALA A 92 -36.10 -53.78 23.70
CA ALA A 92 -35.67 -54.67 24.77
C ALA A 92 -36.65 -55.84 24.88
N SER A 93 -36.16 -56.97 25.35
CA SER A 93 -36.94 -58.18 25.58
C SER A 93 -36.80 -58.60 27.03
N ASP A 94 -37.91 -59.03 27.61
CA ASP A 94 -37.96 -59.73 28.88
C ASP A 94 -38.50 -61.15 28.63
N ALA A 95 -37.99 -62.13 29.38
CA ALA A 95 -38.36 -63.54 29.22
C ALA A 95 -39.59 -63.93 30.04
N ASP A 96 -39.96 -63.12 31.05
CA ASP A 96 -41.07 -63.37 31.96
C ASP A 96 -42.45 -63.27 31.26
N GLU A 97 -43.49 -63.81 31.89
CA GLU A 97 -44.86 -63.87 31.34
C GLU A 97 -45.76 -62.69 31.77
N GLY A 98 -46.63 -62.25 30.86
CA GLY A 98 -47.66 -61.25 31.16
C GLY A 98 -47.05 -59.93 31.62
N ASP A 99 -47.63 -59.32 32.66
CA ASP A 99 -47.17 -58.04 33.21
C ASP A 99 -45.72 -58.08 33.71
N ASN A 100 -45.18 -59.27 34.04
CA ASN A 100 -43.78 -59.40 34.46
C ASN A 100 -42.81 -59.27 33.28
N GLY A 101 -43.24 -59.65 32.07
CA GLY A 101 -42.48 -59.50 30.83
C GLY A 101 -42.72 -58.18 30.09
N ASP A 102 -43.58 -57.31 30.62
CA ASP A 102 -43.92 -56.02 29.99
C ASP A 102 -42.77 -55.01 30.14
N VAL A 103 -42.17 -54.64 29.01
CA VAL A 103 -41.05 -53.70 28.97
C VAL A 103 -41.54 -52.26 28.82
N VAL A 104 -41.16 -51.40 29.76
CA VAL A 104 -41.41 -49.94 29.71
C VAL A 104 -40.11 -49.18 29.51
N TYR A 105 -40.14 -48.14 28.68
CA TYR A 105 -38.96 -47.38 28.33
C TYR A 105 -38.96 -45.93 28.88
N GLU A 106 -37.79 -45.45 29.32
CA GLU A 106 -37.57 -44.06 29.79
C GLU A 106 -36.17 -43.52 29.36
N ILE A 107 -36.05 -42.20 29.18
CA ILE A 107 -34.76 -41.49 29.01
C ILE A 107 -34.32 -40.95 30.37
N ASN A 108 -33.12 -41.29 30.85
CA ASN A 108 -32.57 -40.72 32.09
C ASN A 108 -32.04 -39.27 31.88
N ARG A 109 -32.98 -38.32 31.92
CA ARG A 109 -32.77 -36.90 31.59
C ARG A 109 -31.59 -36.24 32.29
N ARG A 110 -31.25 -36.64 33.52
CA ARG A 110 -30.17 -36.03 34.30
C ARG A 110 -28.78 -36.26 33.71
N GLN A 111 -28.59 -37.36 32.99
CA GLN A 111 -27.25 -37.77 32.55
C GLN A 111 -27.01 -37.53 31.06
N SER A 112 -28.03 -37.59 30.20
CA SER A 112 -27.79 -37.53 28.75
C SER A 112 -28.78 -36.72 27.91
N ASP A 113 -29.79 -36.06 28.51
CA ASP A 113 -30.59 -35.03 27.82
C ASP A 113 -31.19 -34.04 28.84
N PRO A 114 -30.37 -33.16 29.46
CA PRO A 114 -30.85 -32.22 30.47
C PRO A 114 -31.75 -31.13 29.88
N ASP A 115 -31.55 -30.78 28.61
CA ASP A 115 -32.27 -29.71 27.90
C ASP A 115 -33.54 -30.20 27.16
N GLN A 116 -33.85 -31.50 27.24
CA GLN A 116 -35.08 -32.12 26.74
C GLN A 116 -35.29 -32.04 25.21
N TYR A 117 -34.24 -32.30 24.44
CA TYR A 117 -34.33 -32.36 22.98
C TYR A 117 -35.09 -33.60 22.46
N PHE A 118 -35.33 -34.61 23.31
CA PHE A 118 -35.76 -35.96 22.91
C PHE A 118 -37.01 -36.46 23.70
N THR A 119 -37.96 -37.11 23.00
CA THR A 119 -39.13 -37.83 23.59
C THR A 119 -39.23 -39.33 23.27
N ILE A 120 -39.42 -40.17 24.29
CA ILE A 120 -39.61 -41.63 24.16
C ILE A 120 -41.07 -42.04 24.37
N ASP A 121 -41.58 -42.91 23.52
CA ASP A 121 -42.82 -43.64 23.74
C ASP A 121 -42.55 -44.83 24.68
N SER A 122 -43.20 -44.80 25.83
CA SER A 122 -42.93 -45.72 26.93
C SER A 122 -43.40 -47.15 26.70
N ARG A 123 -44.24 -47.42 25.68
CA ARG A 123 -44.81 -48.76 25.42
C ARG A 123 -44.28 -49.41 24.16
N THR A 124 -43.98 -48.62 23.14
CA THR A 124 -43.52 -49.14 21.85
C THR A 124 -41.99 -49.20 21.74
N GLY A 125 -41.28 -48.63 22.72
CA GLY A 125 -39.83 -48.45 22.63
C GLY A 125 -39.42 -47.55 21.47
N VAL A 126 -40.37 -46.85 20.83
CA VAL A 126 -40.06 -45.77 19.88
C VAL A 126 -39.44 -44.66 20.71
N THR A 127 -38.13 -44.64 20.67
CA THR A 127 -37.32 -43.95 21.64
C THR A 127 -36.43 -43.01 20.90
N THR A 128 -36.57 -41.72 21.19
CA THR A 128 -35.41 -40.84 21.16
C THR A 128 -34.51 -41.24 22.34
N ALA A 129 -33.54 -42.12 22.09
CA ALA A 129 -32.72 -42.70 23.17
C ALA A 129 -31.72 -41.68 23.72
N PHE A 130 -31.00 -42.11 24.76
CA PHE A 130 -29.66 -41.62 25.00
C PHE A 130 -28.76 -41.94 23.82
N VAL A 131 -28.81 -41.05 22.86
CA VAL A 131 -27.95 -41.04 21.70
C VAL A 131 -26.73 -40.25 22.13
N THR A 132 -25.53 -40.83 22.02
CA THR A 132 -24.34 -40.00 21.84
C THR A 132 -24.51 -39.35 20.48
N ILE A 133 -25.08 -38.14 20.47
CA ILE A 133 -25.33 -37.39 19.25
C ILE A 133 -23.98 -36.87 18.80
N HIS A 134 -23.45 -37.51 17.77
CA HIS A 134 -22.43 -36.87 16.96
C HIS A 134 -23.16 -35.96 16.00
N VAL A 135 -23.25 -34.68 16.38
CA VAL A 135 -23.58 -33.61 15.44
C VAL A 135 -22.47 -33.60 14.40
N ARG A 136 -22.85 -33.80 13.14
CA ARG A 136 -21.94 -33.60 12.02
C ARG A 136 -22.08 -32.15 11.59
N ASP A 137 -20.96 -31.46 11.70
CA ASP A 137 -20.76 -30.11 11.23
C ASP A 137 -20.87 -30.06 9.70
N TYR A 138 -21.48 -28.99 9.18
CA TYR A 138 -21.51 -28.65 7.76
C TYR A 138 -20.83 -27.29 7.56
N ASN A 139 -20.25 -27.07 6.37
CA ASN A 139 -19.61 -25.81 6.03
C ASN A 139 -20.67 -24.73 5.72
N ASP A 140 -21.34 -24.23 6.77
CA ASP A 140 -22.46 -23.29 6.69
C ASP A 140 -22.12 -21.91 7.24
N ASN A 141 -20.99 -21.75 7.93
CA ASN A 141 -20.47 -20.46 8.32
C ASN A 141 -19.34 -20.05 7.38
N GLN A 142 -19.36 -18.78 6.95
CA GLN A 142 -18.24 -18.23 6.21
C GLN A 142 -17.18 -17.67 7.17
N PRO A 143 -15.91 -17.62 6.75
CA PRO A 143 -14.86 -17.00 7.54
C PRO A 143 -15.17 -15.54 7.88
N THR A 144 -14.76 -15.13 9.07
CA THR A 144 -14.76 -13.73 9.49
C THR A 144 -13.32 -13.22 9.57
N MET A 145 -13.07 -11.98 9.14
CA MET A 145 -11.74 -11.38 9.19
C MET A 145 -11.79 -9.99 9.82
N THR A 146 -10.75 -9.66 10.59
CA THR A 146 -10.51 -8.32 11.14
C THR A 146 -9.11 -7.87 10.76
N ILE A 147 -9.00 -6.68 10.15
CA ILE A 147 -7.73 -6.08 9.75
C ILE A 147 -7.44 -4.90 10.68
N ILE A 148 -6.25 -4.88 11.27
CA ILE A 148 -5.76 -3.80 12.14
C ILE A 148 -4.47 -3.27 11.52
N PHE A 149 -4.48 -2.03 11.08
CA PHE A 149 -3.29 -1.35 10.58
C PHE A 149 -2.37 -0.98 11.74
N LEU A 150 -1.06 -1.06 11.50
CA LEU A 150 -0.02 -0.82 12.50
C LEU A 150 0.55 0.60 12.42
N SER A 151 -0.08 1.50 11.66
CA SER A 151 0.21 2.93 11.69
C SER A 151 -0.15 3.53 13.06
N GLU A 152 0.39 4.70 13.38
CA GLU A 152 0.15 5.36 14.67
C GLU A 152 -1.33 5.70 14.92
N ASP A 153 -2.08 6.00 13.86
CA ASP A 153 -3.49 6.39 13.88
C ASP A 153 -4.45 5.24 13.52
N GLY A 154 -3.93 4.05 13.20
CA GLY A 154 -4.70 2.88 12.77
C GLY A 154 -5.30 2.97 11.37
N SER A 155 -4.88 3.94 10.56
CA SER A 155 -5.28 4.09 9.16
C SER A 155 -4.45 3.22 8.19
N PRO A 156 -4.92 2.95 6.96
CA PRO A 156 -4.17 2.16 5.98
C PRO A 156 -3.02 2.96 5.38
N GLN A 157 -1.95 3.13 6.15
CA GLN A 157 -0.78 3.92 5.77
C GLN A 157 0.53 3.21 6.10
N ILE A 158 1.55 3.43 5.26
CA ILE A 158 2.92 2.96 5.48
C ILE A 158 3.90 4.00 4.96
N SER A 159 5.03 4.21 5.64
CA SER A 159 6.07 5.13 5.16
C SER A 159 6.86 4.52 4.00
N GLU A 160 7.27 5.33 3.01
CA GLU A 160 8.12 4.84 1.92
C GLU A 160 9.50 4.37 2.36
N GLY A 161 10.02 4.92 3.47
CA GLY A 161 11.27 4.45 4.08
C GLY A 161 11.14 3.12 4.83
N ALA A 162 9.96 2.49 4.79
CA ALA A 162 9.75 1.18 5.38
C ALA A 162 10.65 0.13 4.74
N GLN A 163 11.35 -0.63 5.58
CA GLN A 163 12.28 -1.65 5.11
C GLN A 163 11.54 -2.95 4.76
N PRO A 164 12.04 -3.77 3.82
CA PRO A 164 11.52 -5.11 3.58
C PRO A 164 11.45 -5.93 4.88
N GLY A 165 10.31 -6.58 5.11
CA GLY A 165 9.95 -7.28 6.33
C GLY A 165 9.21 -6.44 7.37
N GLN A 166 9.08 -5.12 7.18
CA GLN A 166 8.29 -4.27 8.08
C GLN A 166 6.80 -4.57 7.96
N TYR A 167 6.12 -4.70 9.10
CA TYR A 167 4.69 -5.02 9.14
C TYR A 167 3.82 -3.79 8.90
N VAL A 168 2.80 -3.96 8.07
CA VAL A 168 1.81 -2.93 7.68
C VAL A 168 0.50 -3.13 8.44
N ALA A 169 -0.01 -4.36 8.46
CA ALA A 169 -1.29 -4.69 9.07
C ALA A 169 -1.27 -6.10 9.66
N ARG A 170 -2.06 -6.30 10.72
CA ARG A 170 -2.38 -7.60 11.30
C ARG A 170 -3.77 -8.01 10.87
N ILE A 171 -3.90 -9.23 10.36
CA ILE A 171 -5.16 -9.84 9.97
C ILE A 171 -5.42 -11.00 10.93
N SER A 172 -6.58 -10.98 11.56
CA SER A 172 -7.07 -12.07 12.38
C SER A 172 -8.28 -12.68 11.69
N VAL A 173 -8.24 -13.99 11.47
CA VAL A 173 -9.34 -14.74 10.85
C VAL A 173 -9.90 -15.76 11.82
N SER A 174 -11.22 -15.98 11.75
CA SER A 174 -11.90 -17.01 12.52
C SER A 174 -13.08 -17.54 11.73
N ASP A 175 -13.24 -18.85 11.76
CA ASP A 175 -14.38 -19.54 11.20
C ASP A 175 -15.01 -20.39 12.32
N PRO A 176 -16.32 -20.23 12.59
CA PRO A 176 -17.01 -20.98 13.64
C PRO A 176 -17.16 -22.48 13.40
N ASP A 177 -16.92 -22.96 12.18
CA ASP A 177 -17.11 -24.38 11.81
C ASP A 177 -16.07 -25.31 12.48
N TYR A 178 -16.23 -26.62 12.33
CA TYR A 178 -15.42 -27.63 13.00
C TYR A 178 -14.50 -28.38 12.04
N GLY A 179 -13.30 -28.72 12.53
CA GLY A 179 -12.36 -29.58 11.81
C GLY A 179 -11.76 -28.90 10.58
N GLU A 180 -11.97 -29.48 9.40
CA GLU A 180 -11.41 -28.94 8.15
C GLU A 180 -12.15 -27.68 7.69
N TYR A 181 -13.42 -27.51 8.06
CA TYR A 181 -14.23 -26.36 7.67
C TYR A 181 -13.78 -25.07 8.36
N SER A 182 -13.19 -25.13 9.56
CA SER A 182 -12.59 -23.94 10.18
C SER A 182 -11.14 -23.63 9.75
N ASN A 183 -10.55 -24.43 8.86
CA ASN A 183 -9.22 -24.13 8.34
C ASN A 183 -9.32 -23.08 7.23
N VAL A 184 -8.94 -21.85 7.58
CA VAL A 184 -8.99 -20.69 6.68
C VAL A 184 -7.63 -20.44 6.05
N ASN A 185 -7.60 -20.40 4.72
CA ASN A 185 -6.47 -19.90 3.95
C ASN A 185 -6.69 -18.43 3.58
N VAL A 186 -5.69 -17.59 3.82
CA VAL A 186 -5.74 -16.16 3.50
C VAL A 186 -4.81 -15.86 2.34
N THR A 187 -5.30 -15.08 1.39
CA THR A 187 -4.54 -14.61 0.22
C THR A 187 -4.58 -13.09 0.15
N LEU A 188 -3.52 -12.52 -0.41
CA LEU A 188 -3.38 -11.09 -0.67
C LEU A 188 -3.23 -10.90 -2.17
N GLU A 189 -4.11 -10.10 -2.76
CA GLU A 189 -4.07 -9.69 -4.17
C GLU A 189 -3.83 -8.18 -4.26
N GLY A 190 -3.21 -7.74 -5.36
CA GLY A 190 -2.84 -6.35 -5.60
C GLY A 190 -1.45 -6.00 -5.09
N GLY A 191 -1.19 -4.71 -4.88
CA GLY A 191 0.08 -4.23 -4.34
C GLY A 191 1.31 -4.37 -5.25
N ASP A 192 1.13 -4.79 -6.51
CA ASP A 192 2.17 -4.94 -7.54
C ASP A 192 3.44 -5.69 -7.08
N GLY A 193 3.28 -6.66 -6.17
CA GLY A 193 4.39 -7.43 -5.62
C GLY A 193 5.28 -6.67 -4.62
N LYS A 194 4.89 -5.46 -4.19
CA LYS A 194 5.58 -4.69 -3.14
C LYS A 194 5.24 -5.16 -1.73
N PHE A 195 4.14 -5.91 -1.57
CA PHE A 195 3.66 -6.41 -0.29
C PHE A 195 3.53 -7.93 -0.32
N ALA A 196 3.87 -8.55 0.80
CA ALA A 196 3.73 -9.98 1.01
C ALA A 196 2.84 -10.27 2.21
N LEU A 197 2.18 -11.42 2.16
CA LEU A 197 1.45 -11.99 3.29
C LEU A 197 2.33 -13.03 3.97
N THR A 198 2.57 -12.86 5.27
CA THR A 198 3.22 -13.86 6.10
C THR A 198 2.28 -14.33 7.19
N THR A 199 2.50 -15.54 7.69
CA THR A 199 1.69 -16.13 8.77
C THR A 199 2.60 -16.49 9.94
N LYS A 200 2.17 -16.13 11.16
CA LYS A 200 2.85 -16.58 12.38
C LYS A 200 2.28 -17.92 12.86
N ASP A 201 0.96 -18.07 12.76
CA ASP A 201 0.18 -19.24 13.15
C ASP A 201 -1.07 -19.31 12.23
N ASN A 202 -1.81 -20.43 12.22
CA ASN A 202 -3.00 -20.61 11.36
C ASN A 202 -4.15 -19.58 11.56
N ILE A 203 -4.05 -18.68 12.56
CA ILE A 203 -5.10 -17.70 12.92
C ILE A 203 -4.66 -16.25 12.61
N ILE A 204 -3.35 -15.97 12.61
CA ILE A 204 -2.81 -14.60 12.52
C ILE A 204 -1.90 -14.47 11.30
N TYR A 205 -2.34 -13.61 10.40
CA TYR A 205 -1.61 -13.21 9.21
C TYR A 205 -1.11 -11.77 9.36
N LEU A 206 0.01 -11.47 8.72
CA LEU A 206 0.65 -10.18 8.75
C LEU A 206 0.94 -9.78 7.31
N ILE A 207 0.53 -8.57 6.92
CA ILE A 207 1.00 -7.94 5.69
C ILE A 207 2.34 -7.28 6.01
N CYS A 208 3.37 -7.56 5.23
CA CYS A 208 4.66 -6.90 5.33
C CYS A 208 5.10 -6.31 3.99
N VAL A 209 5.97 -5.31 4.05
CA VAL A 209 6.69 -4.79 2.88
C VAL A 209 7.64 -5.87 2.37
N ASP A 210 7.59 -6.19 1.08
CA ASP A 210 8.47 -7.18 0.44
C ASP A 210 9.57 -6.49 -0.36
N GLN A 211 9.27 -5.34 -0.96
CA GLN A 211 10.20 -4.53 -1.73
C GLN A 211 10.14 -3.07 -1.29
N LEU A 212 11.24 -2.35 -1.53
CA LEU A 212 11.30 -0.91 -1.26
C LEU A 212 10.16 -0.17 -1.97
N LEU A 213 9.57 0.74 -1.21
CA LEU A 213 8.52 1.64 -1.64
C LEU A 213 9.17 2.97 -2.03
N ASP A 214 8.58 3.63 -3.01
CA ASP A 214 8.97 4.95 -3.52
C ASP A 214 7.65 5.66 -3.83
N ARG A 215 7.35 6.71 -3.07
CA ARG A 215 6.10 7.46 -3.17
C ARG A 215 6.08 8.30 -4.44
N GLU A 216 7.22 8.80 -4.90
CA GLU A 216 7.35 9.52 -6.16
C GLU A 216 7.09 8.61 -7.37
N GLU A 217 7.39 7.32 -7.25
CA GLU A 217 6.99 6.30 -8.23
C GLU A 217 5.49 5.98 -8.10
N ARG A 218 5.02 5.70 -6.87
CA ARG A 218 3.62 5.35 -6.60
C ARG A 218 3.20 5.64 -5.17
N ASP A 219 2.22 6.53 -5.03
CA ASP A 219 1.71 7.01 -3.74
C ASP A 219 0.68 6.07 -3.06
N SER A 220 0.15 5.08 -3.77
CA SER A 220 -0.93 4.25 -3.26
C SER A 220 -1.07 2.89 -3.95
N TYR A 221 -1.56 1.92 -3.18
CA TYR A 221 -1.76 0.54 -3.61
C TYR A 221 -3.14 0.02 -3.22
N ASP A 222 -3.86 -0.51 -4.20
CA ASP A 222 -5.08 -1.27 -3.97
C ASP A 222 -4.71 -2.68 -3.50
N LEU A 223 -5.17 -3.04 -2.30
CA LEU A 223 -4.97 -4.37 -1.71
C LEU A 223 -6.32 -5.03 -1.45
N ARG A 224 -6.39 -6.33 -1.78
CA ARG A 224 -7.54 -7.17 -1.48
C ARG A 224 -7.09 -8.39 -0.70
N VAL A 225 -7.68 -8.58 0.48
CA VAL A 225 -7.50 -9.74 1.33
C VAL A 225 -8.70 -10.66 1.17
N THR A 226 -8.44 -11.92 0.86
CA THR A 226 -9.47 -12.95 0.72
C THR A 226 -9.18 -14.10 1.69
N ALA A 227 -10.12 -14.37 2.58
CA ALA A 227 -10.10 -15.51 3.50
C ALA A 227 -11.07 -16.57 3.00
N THR A 228 -10.58 -17.78 2.73
CA THR A 228 -11.38 -18.89 2.18
C THR A 228 -11.25 -20.09 3.10
N ASP A 229 -12.37 -20.70 3.49
CA ASP A 229 -12.38 -21.95 4.25
C ASP A 229 -11.90 -23.13 3.38
N SER A 230 -11.76 -24.32 3.98
CA SER A 230 -11.42 -25.55 3.25
C SER A 230 -12.65 -26.41 2.92
N GLY A 231 -13.85 -25.84 2.99
CA GLY A 231 -15.12 -26.51 2.72
C GLY A 231 -15.31 -26.90 1.25
N THR A 232 -16.31 -27.74 1.00
CA THR A 232 -16.72 -28.12 -0.37
C THR A 232 -18.25 -28.02 -0.49
N PRO A 233 -18.80 -26.95 -1.09
CA PRO A 233 -18.10 -25.81 -1.71
C PRO A 233 -17.46 -24.88 -0.66
N PRO A 234 -16.38 -24.18 -1.00
CA PRO A 234 -15.73 -23.27 -0.07
C PRO A 234 -16.50 -21.95 0.07
N LEU A 235 -16.59 -21.42 1.29
CA LEU A 235 -17.08 -20.07 1.55
C LEU A 235 -15.89 -19.12 1.75
N ARG A 236 -16.12 -17.84 1.44
CA ARG A 236 -15.07 -16.82 1.51
C ARG A 236 -15.58 -15.48 2.00
N ALA A 237 -14.69 -14.76 2.68
CA ALA A 237 -14.83 -13.35 2.98
C ALA A 237 -13.75 -12.55 2.24
N GLU A 238 -14.09 -11.34 1.82
CA GLU A 238 -13.20 -10.44 1.09
C GLU A 238 -13.22 -9.06 1.74
N SER A 239 -12.06 -8.42 1.82
CA SER A 239 -11.91 -7.03 2.26
C SER A 239 -10.90 -6.32 1.37
N ALA A 240 -11.26 -5.13 0.88
CA ALA A 240 -10.40 -4.32 0.02
C ALA A 240 -10.18 -2.95 0.63
N PHE A 241 -8.95 -2.45 0.53
CA PHE A 241 -8.57 -1.14 1.04
C PHE A 241 -7.44 -0.53 0.18
N VAL A 242 -7.35 0.79 0.21
CA VAL A 242 -6.27 1.54 -0.44
C VAL A 242 -5.22 1.84 0.61
N LEU A 243 -4.02 1.31 0.42
CA LEU A 243 -2.86 1.60 1.26
C LEU A 243 -2.15 2.84 0.72
N GLN A 244 -2.06 3.89 1.53
CA GLN A 244 -1.35 5.13 1.16
C GLN A 244 0.11 5.06 1.62
N VAL A 245 1.02 5.47 0.73
CA VAL A 245 2.44 5.59 1.03
C VAL A 245 2.71 7.00 1.56
N MET A 246 3.27 7.07 2.76
CA MET A 246 3.60 8.31 3.45
C MET A 246 5.00 8.78 3.08
N ASP A 247 5.05 10.07 2.75
CA ASP A 247 6.21 10.79 2.27
C ASP A 247 7.35 10.87 3.32
N ILE A 248 8.58 10.72 2.85
CA ILE A 248 9.82 11.05 3.53
C ILE A 248 10.54 12.12 2.69
N ASN A 249 11.19 13.07 3.37
CA ASN A 249 12.03 14.06 2.70
C ASN A 249 13.35 13.41 2.19
N ASP A 250 13.31 12.75 1.03
CA ASP A 250 14.45 12.06 0.44
C ASP A 250 14.86 12.57 -0.95
N ASN A 251 14.09 13.49 -1.55
CA ASN A 251 14.50 14.20 -2.76
C ASN A 251 14.90 15.65 -2.41
N PRO A 252 16.12 16.09 -2.77
CA PRO A 252 16.47 17.50 -2.65
C PRO A 252 15.83 18.34 -3.75
N PRO A 253 15.58 19.65 -3.54
CA PRO A 253 15.14 20.55 -4.59
C PRO A 253 16.11 20.53 -5.77
N LEU A 254 15.62 20.46 -7.00
CA LEU A 254 16.44 20.41 -8.22
C LEU A 254 16.18 21.65 -9.09
N PHE A 255 17.22 22.43 -9.34
CA PHE A 255 17.16 23.55 -10.30
C PHE A 255 16.98 23.06 -11.74
N ASP A 256 16.21 23.82 -12.53
CA ASP A 256 16.03 23.55 -13.97
C ASP A 256 17.36 23.67 -14.75
N GLN A 257 18.31 24.48 -14.24
CA GLN A 257 19.67 24.65 -14.79
C GLN A 257 20.69 24.75 -13.65
N GLN A 258 21.90 24.20 -13.85
CA GLN A 258 23.02 24.39 -12.90
C GLN A 258 23.69 25.77 -13.03
N GLU A 259 23.61 26.37 -14.22
CA GLU A 259 24.12 27.70 -14.52
C GLU A 259 23.06 28.53 -15.24
N TYR A 260 22.80 29.75 -14.75
CA TYR A 260 21.95 30.74 -15.40
C TYR A 260 22.82 31.89 -15.91
N LYS A 261 22.49 32.43 -17.08
CA LYS A 261 23.22 33.56 -17.69
C LYS A 261 22.23 34.63 -18.08
N GLN A 262 22.47 35.86 -17.62
CA GLN A 262 21.65 37.01 -17.95
C GLN A 262 22.55 38.21 -18.26
N SER A 263 22.10 39.06 -19.19
CA SER A 263 22.76 40.34 -19.46
C SER A 263 21.83 41.50 -19.13
N ILE A 264 22.34 42.50 -18.43
CA ILE A 264 21.61 43.71 -18.02
C ILE A 264 22.52 44.94 -18.19
N PRO A 265 21.96 46.13 -18.50
CA PRO A 265 22.76 47.36 -18.48
C PRO A 265 23.19 47.74 -17.06
N GLU A 266 24.32 48.42 -16.91
CA GLU A 266 24.82 48.85 -15.59
C GLU A 266 23.95 49.93 -14.93
N VAL A 267 23.32 50.80 -15.75
CA VAL A 267 22.48 51.92 -15.28
C VAL A 267 21.07 51.43 -14.92
N VAL A 268 21.00 50.52 -13.95
CA VAL A 268 19.76 50.00 -13.37
C VAL A 268 19.62 50.42 -11.91
N TYR A 269 18.42 50.84 -11.53
CA TYR A 269 18.13 51.18 -10.14
C TYR A 269 18.11 49.91 -9.27
N PRO A 270 18.49 50.00 -7.97
CA PRO A 270 18.21 48.94 -7.01
C PRO A 270 16.74 48.53 -7.03
N GLY A 271 16.47 47.23 -6.99
CA GLY A 271 15.14 46.63 -7.14
C GLY A 271 14.76 46.26 -8.58
N SER A 272 15.65 46.50 -9.56
CA SER A 272 15.40 46.10 -10.95
C SER A 272 15.49 44.59 -11.11
N PHE A 273 14.60 44.03 -11.92
CA PHE A 273 14.58 42.60 -12.24
C PHE A 273 15.84 42.16 -13.01
N VAL A 274 16.42 41.04 -12.60
CA VAL A 274 17.55 40.41 -13.31
C VAL A 274 17.05 39.17 -14.05
N LEU A 275 16.69 38.12 -13.31
CA LEU A 275 16.12 36.87 -13.84
C LEU A 275 15.33 36.15 -12.75
N GLN A 276 14.63 35.08 -13.11
CA GLN A 276 14.00 34.17 -12.15
C GLN A 276 14.64 32.78 -12.26
N VAL A 277 15.06 32.23 -11.13
CA VAL A 277 15.48 30.82 -11.06
C VAL A 277 14.30 29.95 -10.63
N THR A 278 14.29 28.70 -11.09
CA THR A 278 13.27 27.72 -10.68
C THR A 278 13.96 26.44 -10.26
N ALA A 279 13.57 25.95 -9.09
CA ALA A 279 13.88 24.63 -8.56
C ALA A 279 12.57 23.91 -8.19
N ARG A 280 12.59 22.59 -8.33
CA ARG A 280 11.44 21.71 -8.08
C ARG A 280 11.86 20.59 -7.16
N ASP A 281 11.01 20.33 -6.19
CA ASP A 281 11.15 19.20 -5.30
C ASP A 281 10.02 18.20 -5.60
N LYS A 282 10.31 16.90 -5.50
CA LYS A 282 9.35 15.85 -5.83
C LYS A 282 8.53 15.41 -4.62
N ASP A 283 9.00 15.71 -3.41
CA ASP A 283 8.39 15.28 -2.17
C ASP A 283 7.06 16.03 -1.92
N GLN A 284 6.25 15.52 -1.00
CA GLN A 284 4.91 16.01 -0.75
C GLN A 284 4.87 17.09 0.35
N GLY A 285 4.03 18.11 0.13
CA GLY A 285 3.71 19.08 1.18
C GLY A 285 4.94 19.91 1.60
N PRO A 286 5.25 20.04 2.91
CA PRO A 286 6.42 20.80 3.37
C PRO A 286 7.76 20.25 2.87
N ASN A 287 7.87 18.93 2.68
CA ASN A 287 9.07 18.29 2.14
C ASN A 287 9.31 18.74 0.68
N GLY A 288 8.25 19.02 -0.08
CA GLY A 288 8.36 19.59 -1.42
C GLY A 288 8.37 21.13 -1.51
N GLU A 289 8.25 21.86 -0.39
CA GLU A 289 8.10 23.33 -0.44
C GLU A 289 9.47 24.03 -0.53
N VAL A 290 9.83 24.46 -1.74
CA VAL A 290 11.12 25.11 -2.00
C VAL A 290 11.17 26.57 -1.52
N ARG A 291 12.27 26.95 -0.86
CA ARG A 291 12.66 28.31 -0.51
C ARG A 291 14.02 28.68 -1.07
N TYR A 292 14.12 29.87 -1.65
CA TYR A 292 15.34 30.36 -2.27
C TYR A 292 16.12 31.33 -1.37
N SER A 293 17.45 31.29 -1.46
CA SER A 293 18.34 32.24 -0.80
C SER A 293 19.63 32.44 -1.60
N ILE A 294 20.33 33.56 -1.39
CA ILE A 294 21.65 33.80 -1.98
C ILE A 294 22.71 33.37 -0.97
N VAL A 295 23.67 32.56 -1.42
CA VAL A 295 24.81 32.17 -0.59
C VAL A 295 25.75 33.35 -0.43
N HIS A 296 26.03 33.73 0.81
CA HIS A 296 26.98 34.80 1.12
C HIS A 296 28.40 34.25 1.19
N GLY A 297 29.25 34.66 0.26
CA GLY A 297 30.68 34.33 0.23
C GLY A 297 31.54 35.46 -0.31
N ARG A 298 32.86 35.41 -0.05
CA ARG A 298 33.81 36.43 -0.53
C ARG A 298 33.93 36.47 -2.05
N ASP A 299 33.72 35.33 -2.72
CA ASP A 299 33.84 35.18 -4.18
C ASP A 299 32.50 35.35 -4.91
N THR A 300 31.47 35.82 -4.19
CA THR A 300 30.12 36.05 -4.71
C THR A 300 29.76 37.52 -4.57
N HIS A 301 29.11 38.08 -5.59
CA HIS A 301 28.56 39.43 -5.56
C HIS A 301 27.22 39.48 -4.81
N SER A 302 27.09 38.67 -3.75
CA SER A 302 25.82 38.46 -3.03
C SER A 302 25.21 39.75 -2.46
N SER A 303 26.02 40.77 -2.14
CA SER A 303 25.52 42.08 -1.68
C SER A 303 24.95 42.96 -2.78
N TRP A 304 25.17 42.63 -4.06
CA TRP A 304 24.69 43.40 -5.20
C TRP A 304 23.31 42.98 -5.65
N PHE A 305 22.82 41.84 -5.16
CA PHE A 305 21.56 41.23 -5.58
C PHE A 305 20.72 40.82 -4.37
N ALA A 306 19.42 40.73 -4.56
CA ALA A 306 18.47 40.15 -3.63
C ALA A 306 17.66 39.08 -4.36
N ILE A 307 17.14 38.11 -3.61
CA ILE A 307 16.25 37.08 -4.14
C ILE A 307 14.97 37.03 -3.31
N ASP A 308 13.84 36.93 -3.98
CA ASP A 308 12.57 36.64 -3.33
C ASP A 308 12.52 35.14 -2.96
N PRO A 309 12.33 34.80 -1.67
CA PRO A 309 12.46 33.43 -1.19
C PRO A 309 11.35 32.50 -1.64
N ALA A 310 10.23 33.01 -2.16
CA ALA A 310 9.09 32.20 -2.60
C ALA A 310 9.08 32.02 -4.12
N THR A 311 9.46 33.05 -4.87
CA THR A 311 9.35 33.07 -6.34
C THR A 311 10.67 32.78 -7.05
N GLY A 312 11.81 32.91 -6.37
CA GLY A 312 13.13 32.78 -6.99
C GLY A 312 13.50 33.95 -7.91
N ILE A 313 12.75 35.05 -7.86
CA ILE A 313 13.05 36.27 -8.63
C ILE A 313 14.26 36.95 -8.01
N ILE A 314 15.28 37.19 -8.84
CA ILE A 314 16.50 37.91 -8.49
C ILE A 314 16.37 39.35 -8.96
N THR A 315 16.64 40.29 -8.04
CA THR A 315 16.67 41.73 -8.31
C THR A 315 18.02 42.33 -7.93
N THR A 316 18.35 43.48 -8.48
CA THR A 316 19.49 44.27 -8.00
C THR A 316 19.22 44.79 -6.58
N ALA A 317 20.24 44.83 -5.73
CA ALA A 317 20.17 45.37 -4.36
C ALA A 317 21.08 46.60 -4.18
N ALA A 318 22.09 46.75 -5.03
CA ALA A 318 22.99 47.89 -5.08
C ALA A 318 23.13 48.40 -6.53
N PRO A 319 23.59 49.65 -6.74
CA PRO A 319 24.01 50.12 -8.05
C PRO A 319 25.11 49.22 -8.62
N LEU A 320 25.01 48.93 -9.91
CA LEU A 320 25.98 48.14 -10.67
C LEU A 320 26.85 49.09 -11.50
N ASP A 321 28.09 48.68 -11.74
CA ASP A 321 29.12 49.51 -12.37
C ASP A 321 30.01 48.58 -13.21
N TYR A 322 29.97 48.77 -14.52
CA TYR A 322 30.68 47.96 -15.51
C TYR A 322 32.19 48.13 -15.38
N GLU A 323 32.68 49.35 -15.13
CA GLU A 323 34.11 49.63 -14.92
C GLU A 323 34.66 48.94 -13.67
N LYS A 324 33.81 48.68 -12.68
CA LYS A 324 34.20 47.97 -11.45
C LYS A 324 34.28 46.47 -11.63
N ASP A 325 33.22 45.83 -12.12
CA ASP A 325 33.21 44.41 -12.47
C ASP A 325 32.15 44.14 -13.56
N PRO A 326 32.55 43.77 -14.79
CA PRO A 326 31.63 43.54 -15.89
C PRO A 326 30.92 42.17 -15.82
N GLN A 327 31.37 41.24 -14.97
CA GLN A 327 30.85 39.87 -14.91
C GLN A 327 30.56 39.39 -13.47
N PRO A 328 29.70 40.10 -12.72
CA PRO A 328 29.32 39.64 -11.39
C PRO A 328 28.62 38.28 -11.42
N GLN A 329 28.96 37.46 -10.42
CA GLN A 329 28.36 36.13 -10.21
C GLN A 329 27.83 35.97 -8.79
N LEU A 330 26.77 35.19 -8.63
CA LEU A 330 26.22 34.80 -7.33
C LEU A 330 25.79 33.34 -7.34
N THR A 331 25.81 32.70 -6.17
CA THR A 331 25.32 31.32 -5.99
C THR A 331 23.98 31.37 -5.29
N VAL A 332 22.97 30.75 -5.89
CA VAL A 332 21.63 30.61 -5.31
C VAL A 332 21.50 29.23 -4.69
N LEU A 333 20.89 29.16 -3.51
CA LEU A 333 20.54 27.95 -2.80
C LEU A 333 19.01 27.77 -2.81
N ALA A 334 18.55 26.59 -3.18
CA ALA A 334 17.17 26.14 -2.98
C ALA A 334 17.16 25.14 -1.83
N THR A 335 16.29 25.34 -0.84
CA THR A 335 16.15 24.48 0.33
C THR A 335 14.68 24.14 0.52
N ASP A 336 14.37 22.88 0.77
CA ASP A 336 13.01 22.47 1.12
C ASP A 336 12.64 22.90 2.55
N ARG A 337 11.46 22.49 3.02
CA ARG A 337 11.05 22.67 4.42
C ARG A 337 10.91 21.35 5.18
N GLY A 338 11.56 20.30 4.69
CA GLY A 338 11.60 19.01 5.34
C GLY A 338 12.48 18.99 6.59
N SER A 339 12.46 17.85 7.30
CA SER A 339 13.26 17.63 8.51
C SER A 339 13.87 16.22 8.49
N PRO A 340 15.18 16.08 8.18
CA PRO A 340 16.14 17.14 7.89
C PRO A 340 15.87 17.84 6.56
N ALA A 341 16.19 19.14 6.49
CA ALA A 341 16.04 19.89 5.24
C ALA A 341 17.13 19.51 4.24
N LEU A 342 16.76 19.33 2.98
CA LEU A 342 17.66 19.09 1.86
C LEU A 342 17.78 20.35 1.00
N SER A 343 18.88 20.45 0.26
CA SER A 343 19.16 21.64 -0.55
C SER A 343 20.05 21.35 -1.75
N SER A 344 19.94 22.21 -2.75
CA SER A 344 20.85 22.26 -3.90
C SER A 344 21.24 23.70 -4.23
N SER A 345 22.27 23.87 -5.05
CA SER A 345 22.74 25.19 -5.47
C SER A 345 22.91 25.30 -6.98
N ALA A 346 22.77 26.52 -7.49
CA ALA A 346 23.01 26.89 -8.88
C ALA A 346 23.78 28.22 -8.95
N VAL A 347 24.56 28.40 -10.01
CA VAL A 347 25.35 29.62 -10.23
C VAL A 347 24.64 30.53 -11.22
N VAL A 348 24.59 31.83 -10.92
CA VAL A 348 24.04 32.85 -11.82
C VAL A 348 25.16 33.79 -12.23
N HIS A 349 25.42 33.85 -13.54
CA HIS A 349 26.35 34.79 -14.16
C HIS A 349 25.57 35.98 -14.73
N VAL A 350 25.91 37.18 -14.27
CA VAL A 350 25.31 38.43 -14.73
C VAL A 350 26.36 39.17 -15.55
N ALA A 351 26.11 39.36 -16.84
CA ALA A 351 26.99 40.10 -17.73
C ALA A 351 26.48 41.54 -17.88
N LEU A 352 27.23 42.50 -17.34
CA LEU A 352 26.87 43.91 -17.46
C LEU A 352 27.14 44.42 -18.87
N GLN A 353 26.24 45.28 -19.36
CA GLN A 353 26.42 46.02 -20.61
C GLN A 353 26.90 47.43 -20.26
N ASP A 354 28.09 47.76 -20.76
CA ASP A 354 28.70 49.10 -20.71
C ASP A 354 27.76 50.14 -21.32
N VAL A 355 27.49 51.19 -20.55
CA VAL A 355 26.79 52.39 -20.96
C VAL A 355 27.76 53.56 -20.81
N ASN A 356 27.84 54.42 -21.84
CA ASN A 356 28.70 55.59 -21.80
C ASN A 356 28.22 56.65 -20.79
N ASP A 357 28.55 56.46 -19.52
CA ASP A 357 28.22 57.31 -18.38
C ASP A 357 29.46 58.04 -17.79
N ASN A 358 30.66 57.66 -18.26
CA ASN A 358 31.92 58.24 -17.85
C ASN A 358 32.33 59.41 -18.77
N GLU A 359 32.53 60.60 -18.19
CA GLU A 359 33.01 61.76 -18.94
C GLU A 359 34.51 61.67 -19.28
N PRO A 360 34.96 62.10 -20.47
CA PRO A 360 36.37 62.13 -20.80
C PRO A 360 37.14 63.10 -19.90
N VAL A 361 38.14 62.60 -19.17
CA VAL A 361 38.98 63.43 -18.30
C VAL A 361 40.32 63.73 -18.98
N PHE A 362 40.77 64.98 -18.90
CA PHE A 362 42.10 65.35 -19.38
C PHE A 362 43.19 64.77 -18.48
N ARG A 363 44.31 64.32 -19.08
CA ARG A 363 45.44 63.73 -18.33
C ARG A 363 46.09 64.68 -17.31
N SER A 364 45.87 65.98 -17.44
CA SER A 364 46.35 66.97 -16.49
C SER A 364 45.35 68.11 -16.31
N ASN A 365 45.25 68.62 -15.08
CA ASN A 365 44.38 69.75 -14.73
C ASN A 365 44.87 71.07 -15.34
N PHE A 366 46.16 71.16 -15.71
CA PHE A 366 46.74 72.31 -16.38
C PHE A 366 47.91 71.90 -17.27
N TYR A 367 47.98 72.49 -18.46
CA TYR A 367 49.08 72.28 -19.40
C TYR A 367 49.87 73.59 -19.53
N ASN A 368 51.06 73.65 -18.91
CA ASN A 368 51.95 74.80 -19.02
C ASN A 368 52.98 74.56 -20.12
N VAL A 369 53.00 75.45 -21.12
CA VAL A 369 53.98 75.41 -22.22
C VAL A 369 54.61 76.78 -22.40
N SER A 370 55.93 76.84 -22.38
CA SER A 370 56.69 78.05 -22.73
C SER A 370 57.24 77.92 -24.14
N LEU A 371 56.94 78.93 -24.97
CA LEU A 371 57.37 78.98 -26.37
C LEU A 371 58.37 80.12 -26.53
N LYS A 372 59.46 79.86 -27.24
CA LYS A 372 60.38 80.91 -27.68
C LYS A 372 59.76 81.69 -28.82
N GLU A 373 60.11 82.96 -28.93
CA GLU A 373 59.81 83.73 -30.14
C GLU A 373 60.51 83.11 -31.37
N ASN A 374 59.90 83.27 -32.55
CA ASN A 374 60.39 82.77 -33.85
C ASN A 374 60.39 81.24 -34.07
N ILE A 375 59.48 80.50 -33.42
CA ILE A 375 59.28 79.06 -33.72
C ILE A 375 58.69 78.89 -35.14
N PRO A 376 59.18 77.93 -35.96
CA PRO A 376 58.67 77.67 -37.31
C PRO A 376 57.17 77.30 -37.34
N VAL A 377 56.48 77.72 -38.41
CA VAL A 377 55.09 77.36 -38.68
C VAL A 377 54.98 75.83 -38.81
N GLY A 378 53.97 75.25 -38.15
CA GLY A 378 53.73 73.80 -38.14
C GLY A 378 54.40 73.04 -36.98
N THR A 379 55.09 73.72 -36.06
CA THR A 379 55.70 73.07 -34.89
C THR A 379 54.62 72.61 -33.90
N CYS A 380 54.53 71.29 -33.66
CA CYS A 380 53.70 70.74 -32.58
C CYS A 380 54.36 71.00 -31.22
N PHE A 381 53.70 71.74 -30.35
CA PHE A 381 54.27 72.17 -29.06
C PHE A 381 53.52 71.62 -27.83
N LEU A 382 52.30 71.12 -28.02
CA LEU A 382 51.51 70.49 -26.97
C LEU A 382 50.60 69.43 -27.59
N GLN A 383 50.63 68.23 -27.01
CA GLN A 383 49.63 67.19 -27.29
C GLN A 383 48.82 66.98 -26.01
N VAL A 384 47.53 67.28 -26.09
CA VAL A 384 46.59 67.02 -25.02
C VAL A 384 45.93 65.67 -25.29
N GLY A 385 45.92 64.80 -24.29
CA GLY A 385 45.24 63.52 -24.36
C GLY A 385 44.20 63.43 -23.26
N THR A 386 43.08 62.78 -23.56
CA THR A 386 42.08 62.35 -22.58
C THR A 386 42.29 60.88 -22.23
N THR A 387 41.76 60.47 -21.08
CA THR A 387 41.51 59.06 -20.74
C THR A 387 40.00 58.92 -20.60
N VAL A 388 39.42 57.95 -21.31
CA VAL A 388 38.02 57.53 -21.14
C VAL A 388 38.07 56.12 -20.56
N GLY A 389 37.25 55.84 -19.55
CA GLY A 389 37.12 54.49 -18.96
C GLY A 389 36.67 53.45 -19.99
N SER A 390 36.04 53.89 -21.07
CA SER A 390 35.60 53.08 -22.20
C SER A 390 36.56 53.23 -23.41
N TRP A 391 37.37 52.19 -23.62
CA TRP A 391 38.21 51.90 -24.80
C TRP A 391 39.48 52.73 -25.07
N HIS A 392 40.63 52.03 -25.12
CA HIS A 392 41.90 52.52 -25.66
C HIS A 392 41.91 52.47 -27.20
N GLY A 393 41.63 53.60 -27.86
CA GLY A 393 42.07 53.82 -29.25
C GLY A 393 43.60 53.96 -29.33
N PRO A 394 44.24 53.63 -30.46
CA PRO A 394 45.70 53.66 -30.58
C PRO A 394 46.20 55.10 -30.42
N GLY A 395 47.01 55.32 -29.39
CA GLY A 395 47.67 56.59 -29.15
C GLY A 395 48.60 56.94 -30.30
N CYS A 396 48.65 58.22 -30.68
CA CYS A 396 49.59 58.72 -31.68
C CYS A 396 51.03 58.56 -31.14
N GLU A 397 51.77 57.57 -31.66
CA GLU A 397 53.17 57.37 -31.35
C GLU A 397 54.02 58.52 -31.92
N ARG A 398 55.10 58.86 -31.20
CA ARG A 398 56.16 59.77 -31.65
C ARG A 398 56.64 59.35 -33.04
N LEU A 399 56.36 60.16 -34.06
CA LEU A 399 57.14 60.17 -35.28
C LEU A 399 58.54 60.71 -34.95
N GLY A 400 59.46 59.79 -34.68
CA GLY A 400 60.89 60.05 -34.81
C GLY A 400 61.19 60.46 -36.24
N ARG A 401 62.10 61.42 -36.39
CA ARG A 401 62.57 61.94 -37.70
C ARG A 401 62.84 60.79 -38.68
N GLY A 402 62.18 60.85 -39.82
CA GLY A 402 62.45 59.99 -40.98
C GLY A 402 61.24 59.97 -41.88
N ASP A 403 61.38 60.61 -43.04
CA ASP A 403 60.51 60.66 -44.21
C ASP A 403 59.34 59.65 -44.26
N LEU A 404 58.13 60.14 -44.62
CA LEU A 404 57.20 59.57 -45.62
C LEU A 404 55.89 60.41 -45.70
N PRO A 405 55.13 60.33 -46.82
CA PRO A 405 54.16 61.35 -47.21
C PRO A 405 52.75 61.14 -46.68
N LEU A 406 52.07 62.28 -46.52
CA LEU A 406 50.63 62.54 -46.47
C LEU A 406 49.70 61.36 -46.87
N GLN A 407 49.02 60.79 -45.88
CA GLN A 407 47.61 60.41 -46.01
C GLN A 407 46.80 61.03 -44.88
N ALA A 408 45.77 61.75 -45.27
CA ALA A 408 44.90 62.54 -44.44
C ALA A 408 44.00 61.66 -43.57
N LEU A 409 44.02 61.86 -42.25
CA LEU A 409 42.88 61.54 -41.40
C LEU A 409 41.96 62.78 -41.38
N TRP A 410 40.83 62.69 -42.09
CA TRP A 410 39.67 63.52 -41.83
C TRP A 410 38.91 62.89 -40.65
N CYS A 411 38.82 63.59 -39.52
CA CYS A 411 37.75 63.38 -38.54
C CYS A 411 36.73 64.50 -38.72
N SER A 412 35.65 64.23 -39.46
CA SER A 412 34.44 65.04 -39.43
C SER A 412 33.45 64.40 -38.45
N CYS A 413 33.22 65.05 -37.32
CA CYS A 413 32.02 64.80 -36.52
C CYS A 413 30.84 65.51 -37.18
N GLN A 414 29.88 64.75 -37.70
CA GLN A 414 28.52 65.22 -37.93
C GLN A 414 27.55 64.17 -37.39
N GLY A 415 26.95 64.46 -36.24
CA GLY A 415 25.72 63.84 -35.81
C GLY A 415 24.56 64.72 -36.25
N SER A 416 23.66 64.19 -37.07
CA SER A 416 22.21 64.43 -37.05
C SER A 416 21.57 63.78 -38.28
N GLY A 417 20.61 62.90 -38.06
CA GLY A 417 19.80 62.28 -39.11
C GLY A 417 19.71 60.76 -38.92
N GLY A 418 18.56 60.30 -38.41
CA GLY A 418 18.29 58.89 -38.20
C GLY A 418 18.11 58.11 -39.49
N GLU A 419 18.43 56.82 -39.45
CA GLU A 419 17.67 55.73 -40.06
C GLU A 419 18.31 54.37 -39.71
N GLN A 420 17.49 53.33 -39.84
CA GLN A 420 17.62 51.98 -39.29
C GLN A 420 18.93 51.25 -39.63
N LEU A 421 19.56 50.63 -38.63
CA LEU A 421 20.61 49.62 -38.83
C LEU A 421 19.95 48.27 -39.16
N GLN A 422 19.86 47.94 -40.45
CA GLN A 422 19.85 46.54 -40.88
C GLN A 422 21.27 45.96 -40.76
N GLN A 423 21.39 44.83 -40.07
CA GLN A 423 22.62 44.04 -39.97
C GLN A 423 23.12 43.62 -41.36
N LYS A 424 24.35 43.99 -41.71
CA LYS A 424 25.12 43.34 -42.78
C LYS A 424 26.51 42.95 -42.28
N ARG A 425 26.69 41.64 -42.15
CA ARG A 425 27.97 40.94 -41.94
C ARG A 425 28.86 41.17 -43.16
N TYR A 426 30.12 41.56 -42.96
CA TYR A 426 31.17 41.43 -43.97
C TYR A 426 32.27 40.50 -43.47
N SER A 427 32.43 39.39 -44.19
CA SER A 427 33.55 38.46 -44.09
C SER A 427 34.70 38.96 -44.97
N ARG A 428 35.94 38.82 -44.47
CA ARG A 428 37.16 39.07 -45.24
C ARG A 428 37.25 38.07 -46.39
N ASP A 429 37.52 38.57 -47.60
CA ASP A 429 38.20 37.78 -48.63
C ASP A 429 39.08 38.72 -49.49
N PRO A 430 40.39 38.47 -49.63
CA PRO A 430 41.30 39.37 -50.30
C PRO A 430 41.63 38.89 -51.72
N HIS A 431 40.70 38.94 -52.66
CA HIS A 431 40.99 38.91 -54.11
C HIS A 431 39.73 39.25 -54.92
N SER A 432 39.57 40.50 -55.38
CA SER A 432 38.84 40.80 -56.63
C SER A 432 39.07 42.24 -57.07
N GLN A 433 39.34 42.39 -58.36
CA GLN A 433 39.63 43.64 -59.06
C GLN A 433 38.34 44.43 -59.28
N CYS A 434 38.42 45.77 -59.17
CA CYS A 434 37.33 46.67 -59.54
C CYS A 434 37.14 46.70 -61.07
N GLY A 435 35.98 46.25 -61.54
CA GLY A 435 35.46 46.51 -62.88
C GLY A 435 34.26 47.45 -62.79
N LEU A 436 34.25 48.49 -63.62
CA LEU A 436 33.12 49.39 -63.84
C LEU A 436 32.04 48.66 -64.64
N GLU A 437 30.81 48.56 -64.12
CA GLU A 437 29.61 48.38 -64.93
C GLU A 437 28.53 49.38 -64.53
N THR A 438 28.16 50.17 -65.52
CA THR A 438 26.98 51.05 -65.55
C THR A 438 25.74 50.21 -65.80
N GLY A 439 24.77 50.26 -64.89
CA GLY A 439 23.45 49.63 -65.05
C GLY A 439 22.34 50.55 -64.56
N GLN A 440 21.54 51.03 -65.50
CA GLN A 440 20.31 51.80 -65.27
C GLN A 440 19.22 50.94 -64.60
N SER A 441 18.44 51.54 -63.71
CA SER A 441 17.05 51.13 -63.48
C SER A 441 16.22 52.31 -63.00
N THR A 442 15.33 52.75 -63.87
CA THR A 442 14.24 53.72 -63.70
C THR A 442 12.95 53.05 -63.17
N ILE A 443 11.99 53.90 -62.72
CA ILE A 443 10.52 53.69 -62.53
C ILE A 443 10.10 53.31 -61.09
N THR A 444 9.19 53.95 -60.33
CA THR A 444 8.32 55.16 -60.35
C THR A 444 7.73 55.36 -58.92
N PRO A 445 7.11 56.51 -58.58
CA PRO A 445 6.66 56.83 -57.22
C PRO A 445 5.21 56.39 -56.96
N PHE A 446 4.89 56.06 -55.70
CA PHE A 446 3.51 56.02 -55.20
C PHE A 446 3.32 57.06 -54.09
N LEU A 447 2.56 58.10 -54.43
CA LEU A 447 1.82 58.93 -53.49
C LEU A 447 0.61 58.13 -53.00
N HIS A 448 0.35 58.12 -51.69
CA HIS A 448 -0.99 58.39 -51.18
C HIS A 448 -0.95 58.84 -49.72
N ALA A 449 -1.52 60.01 -49.50
CA ALA A 449 -1.98 60.49 -48.21
C ALA A 449 -3.32 59.82 -47.86
N SER A 450 -3.54 59.51 -46.58
CA SER A 450 -4.83 59.70 -45.93
C SER A 450 -4.67 59.74 -44.41
N THR A 451 -5.20 60.82 -43.86
CA THR A 451 -5.52 61.11 -42.46
C THR A 451 -6.35 60.03 -41.77
N GLY A 452 -6.17 59.91 -40.45
CA GLY A 452 -7.00 59.16 -39.51
C GLY A 452 -6.34 59.11 -38.14
#